data_AF-A0A2S6IB16-F1
#
_entry.id   AF-A0A2S6IB16-F1
#
_cell.length_a   1.000
_cell.length_b   1.000
_cell.length_c   1.000
_cell.angle_alpha   90.00
_cell.angle_beta   90.00
_cell.angle_gamma   90.00
#
_symmetry.space_group_name_H-M   'P 1'
#
loop_
_entity.id
_entity.type
_entity.pdbx_description
1 polymer ?
#
loop_
_entity_poly.entity_id
_entity_poly.type
_entity_poly.pdbx_seq_one_letter_code
_entity_poly.pdbx_strand_id
1 'polypeptide(L)'
;MRTYIPLRLLYLGTTGILFTLCIICLNALGETNHPVQDAPLTDGGSMYTDFLAGDSLARRGWTLWRENACGACHDSNMQRDMTAPALAGVTTRWSAYPREDLYRWVQNSQRLLGSGHPRATELWAEWGPSVMSNYANLSDEDVAAILAFVETRARG
;
A
#
# COMPACT_ATOMS: atom_id res chain seq x y z
N MET A 1 -39.63 49.37 -22.45
CA MET A 1 -40.04 48.04 -22.96
C MET A 1 -39.59 47.01 -21.94
N ARG A 2 -40.53 46.33 -21.24
CA ARG A 2 -40.23 45.43 -20.11
C ARG A 2 -40.38 43.99 -20.59
N THR A 3 -39.28 43.25 -20.68
CA THR A 3 -39.26 41.84 -21.10
C THR A 3 -39.66 40.96 -19.92
N TYR A 4 -40.77 40.23 -20.05
CA TYR A 4 -41.20 39.23 -19.08
C TYR A 4 -40.72 37.86 -19.57
N ILE A 5 -39.77 37.27 -18.84
CA ILE A 5 -39.35 35.89 -19.05
C ILE A 5 -40.41 35.00 -18.38
N PRO A 6 -41.14 34.15 -19.12
CA PRO A 6 -42.22 33.34 -18.55
C PRO A 6 -41.65 32.33 -17.54
N LEU A 7 -42.16 32.39 -16.31
CA LEU A 7 -41.73 31.63 -15.13
C LEU A 7 -41.69 30.09 -15.35
N ARG A 8 -42.37 29.57 -16.37
CA ARG A 8 -42.35 28.14 -16.75
C ARG A 8 -41.03 27.67 -17.36
N LEU A 9 -40.21 28.57 -17.93
CA LEU A 9 -38.91 28.23 -18.51
C LEU A 9 -37.80 28.07 -17.46
N LEU A 10 -37.97 28.63 -16.26
CA LEU A 10 -37.03 28.45 -15.13
C LEU A 10 -37.18 27.10 -14.41
N TYR A 11 -38.36 26.47 -14.50
CA TYR A 11 -38.67 25.23 -13.77
C TYR A 11 -38.11 23.97 -14.46
N LEU A 12 -37.97 24.00 -15.79
CA LEU A 12 -37.35 22.91 -16.55
C LEU A 12 -35.83 22.86 -16.37
N GLY A 13 -35.18 24.00 -16.15
CA GLY A 13 -33.72 24.05 -15.95
C GLY A 13 -33.28 23.58 -14.56
N THR A 14 -34.03 23.95 -13.52
CA THR A 14 -33.69 23.63 -12.12
C THR A 14 -33.88 22.16 -11.77
N THR A 15 -34.92 21.52 -12.32
CA THR A 15 -35.16 20.08 -12.14
C THR A 15 -34.13 19.21 -12.87
N GLY A 16 -33.69 19.62 -14.07
CA GLY A 16 -32.64 18.93 -14.81
C GLY A 16 -31.27 19.00 -14.13
N ILE A 17 -30.92 20.16 -13.57
CA ILE A 17 -29.65 20.36 -12.83
C ILE A 17 -29.62 19.54 -11.54
N LEU A 18 -30.73 19.45 -10.81
CA LEU A 18 -30.79 18.63 -9.60
C LEU A 18 -30.68 17.12 -9.90
N PHE A 19 -31.24 16.67 -11.02
CA PHE A 19 -31.18 15.26 -11.42
C PHE A 19 -29.76 14.86 -11.88
N THR A 20 -29.07 15.72 -12.64
CA THR A 20 -27.67 15.47 -13.04
C THR A 20 -26.71 15.56 -11.86
N LEU A 21 -26.90 16.51 -10.95
CA LEU A 21 -26.08 16.60 -9.73
C LEU A 21 -26.30 15.38 -8.81
N CYS A 22 -27.52 14.85 -8.72
CA CYS A 22 -27.80 13.63 -7.97
C CYS A 22 -27.10 12.39 -8.56
N ILE A 23 -27.11 12.24 -9.89
CA ILE A 23 -26.41 11.13 -10.57
C ILE A 23 -24.89 11.24 -10.38
N ILE A 24 -24.31 12.45 -10.45
CA ILE A 24 -22.88 12.67 -10.21
C ILE A 24 -22.52 12.33 -8.75
N CYS A 25 -23.35 12.71 -7.77
CA CYS A 25 -23.14 12.35 -6.37
C CYS A 25 -23.28 10.83 -6.13
N LEU A 26 -24.20 10.14 -6.80
CA LEU A 26 -24.32 8.68 -6.71
C LEU A 26 -23.09 7.95 -7.27
N ASN A 27 -22.53 8.44 -8.39
CA ASN A 27 -21.32 7.86 -8.97
C ASN A 27 -20.05 8.18 -8.14
N ALA A 28 -20.01 9.30 -7.42
CA ALA A 28 -18.86 9.66 -6.57
C ALA A 28 -18.80 8.92 -5.23
N LEU A 29 -19.93 8.38 -4.74
CA LEU A 29 -19.98 7.58 -3.52
C LEU A 29 -19.89 6.06 -3.78
N GLY A 30 -19.73 5.69 -5.06
CA GLY A 30 -19.92 4.33 -5.55
C GLY A 30 -18.66 3.51 -5.80
N GLU A 31 -17.44 3.93 -5.43
CA GLU A 31 -16.25 3.07 -5.62
C GLU A 31 -15.19 3.25 -4.51
N THR A 32 -15.30 2.44 -3.45
CA THR A 32 -14.12 2.06 -2.62
C THR A 32 -14.01 0.55 -2.39
N ASN A 33 -14.82 -0.26 -3.09
CA ASN A 33 -14.62 -1.71 -3.16
C ASN A 33 -14.20 -2.05 -4.59
N HIS A 34 -12.96 -1.73 -4.93
CA HIS A 34 -12.32 -2.33 -6.09
C HIS A 34 -11.95 -3.77 -5.70
N PRO A 35 -12.64 -4.81 -6.22
CA PRO A 35 -12.07 -6.14 -6.16
C PRO A 35 -10.73 -6.07 -6.90
N VAL A 36 -9.65 -6.52 -6.25
CA VAL A 36 -8.37 -6.76 -6.92
C VAL A 36 -8.64 -7.81 -7.99
N GLN A 37 -8.88 -7.34 -9.20
CA GLN A 37 -8.99 -8.22 -10.36
C GLN A 37 -7.59 -8.80 -10.56
N ASP A 38 -7.48 -10.12 -10.44
CA ASP A 38 -6.29 -10.90 -10.81
C ASP A 38 -6.04 -10.73 -12.32
N ALA A 39 -5.53 -9.57 -12.73
CA ALA A 39 -4.99 -9.39 -14.06
C ALA A 39 -3.80 -10.36 -14.19
N PRO A 40 -3.73 -11.18 -15.26
CA PRO A 40 -2.58 -12.02 -15.50
C PRO A 40 -1.33 -11.13 -15.56
N LEU A 41 -0.38 -11.36 -14.64
CA LEU A 41 0.89 -10.65 -14.60
C LEU A 41 1.75 -11.09 -15.80
N THR A 42 1.42 -10.61 -17.00
CA THR A 42 2.23 -10.78 -18.21
C THR A 42 3.19 -9.60 -18.34
N ASP A 43 4.12 -9.52 -17.40
CA ASP A 43 5.22 -8.57 -17.36
C ASP A 43 6.50 -9.40 -17.27
N GLY A 44 7.18 -9.58 -18.41
CA GLY A 44 8.64 -9.67 -18.56
C GLY A 44 9.48 -10.62 -17.70
N GLY A 45 8.90 -11.48 -16.86
CA GLY A 45 9.64 -12.20 -15.82
C GLY A 45 9.01 -13.55 -15.48
N SER A 46 8.91 -14.43 -16.47
CA SER A 46 8.42 -15.81 -16.37
C SER A 46 9.01 -16.64 -15.21
N MET A 47 10.15 -16.23 -14.65
CA MET A 47 10.78 -16.90 -13.50
C MET A 47 10.13 -16.57 -12.15
N TYR A 48 9.45 -15.42 -12.01
CA TYR A 48 8.86 -14.99 -10.73
C TYR A 48 7.45 -15.53 -10.50
N THR A 49 6.71 -15.81 -11.57
CA THR A 49 5.31 -16.25 -11.51
C THR A 49 5.15 -17.70 -11.06
N ASP A 50 6.17 -18.55 -11.28
CA ASP A 50 6.09 -19.98 -10.94
C ASP A 50 6.29 -20.22 -9.43
N PHE A 51 7.17 -19.45 -8.78
CA PHE A 51 7.42 -19.55 -7.34
C PHE A 51 6.25 -19.06 -6.48
N LEU A 52 5.51 -18.04 -6.95
CA LEU A 52 4.38 -17.46 -6.22
C LEU A 52 3.03 -18.11 -6.59
N ALA A 53 3.00 -19.05 -7.52
CA ALA A 53 1.76 -19.67 -8.02
C ALA A 53 0.98 -20.43 -6.93
N GLY A 54 1.63 -20.85 -5.84
CA GLY A 54 1.01 -21.56 -4.71
C GLY A 54 0.62 -20.69 -3.51
N ASP A 55 1.10 -19.44 -3.42
CA ASP A 55 0.87 -18.56 -2.27
C ASP A 55 0.22 -17.25 -2.73
N SER A 56 -1.11 -17.21 -2.66
CA SER A 56 -1.90 -16.02 -3.02
C SER A 56 -1.55 -14.80 -2.18
N LEU A 57 -1.07 -15.00 -0.94
CA LEU A 57 -0.70 -13.91 -0.04
C LEU A 57 0.65 -13.31 -0.46
N ALA A 58 1.67 -14.14 -0.70
CA ALA A 58 2.96 -13.67 -1.20
C ALA A 58 2.85 -13.04 -2.59
N ARG A 59 1.97 -13.53 -3.46
CA ARG A 59 1.68 -12.89 -4.76
C ARG A 59 1.10 -11.49 -4.60
N ARG A 60 0.14 -11.29 -3.69
CA ARG A 60 -0.37 -9.95 -3.35
C ARG A 60 0.72 -9.07 -2.75
N GLY A 61 1.56 -9.64 -1.87
CA GLY A 61 2.70 -8.94 -1.28
C GLY A 61 3.70 -8.41 -2.31
N TRP A 62 3.96 -9.19 -3.37
CA TRP A 62 4.80 -8.75 -4.48
C TRP A 62 4.22 -7.54 -5.22
N THR A 63 2.92 -7.55 -5.49
CA THR A 63 2.24 -6.39 -6.10
C THR A 63 2.41 -5.15 -5.24
N LEU A 64 2.10 -5.24 -3.95
CA LEU A 64 2.23 -4.14 -2.99
C LEU A 64 3.69 -3.64 -2.88
N TRP A 65 4.67 -4.56 -2.85
CA TRP A 65 6.09 -4.24 -2.83
C TRP A 65 6.51 -3.34 -4.00
N ARG A 66 6.03 -3.64 -5.21
CA ARG A 66 6.31 -2.86 -6.42
C ARG A 66 5.60 -1.51 -6.40
N GLU A 67 4.31 -1.52 -6.09
CA GLU A 67 3.46 -0.32 -6.07
C GLU A 67 3.97 0.73 -5.07
N ASN A 68 4.55 0.28 -3.95
CA ASN A 68 5.09 1.14 -2.91
C ASN A 68 6.62 1.34 -3.01
N ALA A 69 7.21 0.94 -4.14
CA ALA A 69 8.62 1.13 -4.48
C ALA A 69 9.63 0.64 -3.41
N CYS A 70 9.29 -0.43 -2.67
CA CYS A 70 10.15 -0.97 -1.61
C CYS A 70 11.53 -1.41 -2.14
N GLY A 71 11.56 -1.90 -3.39
CA GLY A 71 12.79 -2.30 -4.09
C GLY A 71 13.72 -1.14 -4.47
N ALA A 72 13.34 0.12 -4.23
CA ALA A 72 14.24 1.26 -4.40
C ALA A 72 15.35 1.29 -3.34
N CYS A 73 15.08 0.74 -2.15
CA CYS A 73 16.01 0.79 -1.02
C CYS A 73 16.42 -0.60 -0.50
N HIS A 74 15.58 -1.62 -0.71
CA HIS A 74 15.82 -2.98 -0.24
C HIS A 74 16.17 -3.93 -1.38
N ASP A 75 17.02 -4.90 -1.04
CA ASP A 75 17.48 -5.92 -1.96
C ASP A 75 16.37 -6.79 -2.52
N SER A 76 16.35 -6.99 -3.84
CA SER A 76 15.33 -7.80 -4.53
C SER A 76 15.35 -9.28 -4.19
N ASN A 77 16.45 -9.78 -3.59
CA ASN A 77 16.57 -11.14 -3.08
C ASN A 77 16.51 -11.19 -1.55
N MET A 78 16.29 -10.06 -0.88
CA MET A 78 16.22 -9.90 0.57
C MET A 78 17.50 -10.24 1.34
N GLN A 79 18.59 -10.59 0.65
CA GLN A 79 19.79 -11.17 1.28
C GLN A 79 20.88 -10.15 1.55
N ARG A 80 20.84 -9.00 0.87
CA ARG A 80 21.90 -8.00 0.89
C ARG A 80 21.44 -6.73 1.58
N ASP A 81 22.40 -6.05 2.17
CA ASP A 81 22.25 -4.66 2.54
C ASP A 81 22.34 -3.76 1.31
N MET A 82 21.51 -2.73 1.27
CA MET A 82 21.49 -1.68 0.24
C MET A 82 21.46 -0.31 0.94
N THR A 83 20.60 0.61 0.49
CA THR A 83 20.26 1.84 1.24
C THR A 83 19.58 1.51 2.57
N ALA A 84 18.95 0.34 2.66
CA ALA A 84 18.27 -0.19 3.83
C ALA A 84 18.70 -1.65 4.08
N PRO A 85 18.46 -2.22 5.29
CA PRO A 85 18.98 -3.54 5.66
C PRO A 85 18.39 -4.67 4.82
N ALA A 86 19.13 -5.77 4.76
CA ALA A 86 18.64 -7.06 4.30
C ALA A 86 17.36 -7.46 5.05
N LEU A 87 16.36 -7.95 4.32
CA LEU A 87 15.04 -8.29 4.86
C LEU A 87 14.82 -9.78 5.12
N ALA A 88 15.72 -10.67 4.67
CA ALA A 88 15.64 -12.10 4.95
C ALA A 88 15.60 -12.33 6.47
N GLY A 89 14.58 -13.02 6.97
CA GLY A 89 14.39 -13.25 8.41
C GLY A 89 14.01 -12.02 9.24
N VAL A 90 13.45 -10.97 8.61
CA VAL A 90 13.00 -9.76 9.32
C VAL A 90 11.96 -10.10 10.40
N THR A 91 11.06 -11.04 10.12
CA THR A 91 10.04 -11.45 11.10
C THR A 91 10.66 -12.09 12.34
N THR A 92 11.69 -12.92 12.16
CA THR A 92 12.49 -13.50 13.25
C THR A 92 13.20 -12.43 14.07
N ARG A 93 13.82 -11.43 13.42
CA ARG A 93 14.50 -10.31 14.13
C ARG A 93 13.57 -9.46 14.99
N TRP A 94 12.27 -9.43 14.66
CA TRP A 94 11.25 -8.69 15.42
C TRP A 94 10.45 -9.56 16.39
N SER A 95 10.71 -10.87 16.47
CA SER A 95 9.92 -11.84 17.24
C SER A 95 9.87 -11.62 18.76
N ALA A 96 10.78 -10.81 19.31
CA ALA A 96 10.75 -10.40 20.72
C ALA A 96 9.67 -9.34 21.05
N TYR A 97 9.02 -8.79 20.03
CA TYR A 97 8.00 -7.75 20.13
C TYR A 97 6.66 -8.25 19.58
N PRO A 98 5.53 -7.63 19.97
CA PRO A 98 4.26 -7.81 19.27
C PRO A 98 4.43 -7.64 17.76
N ARG A 99 3.81 -8.51 16.98
CA ARG A 99 3.91 -8.49 15.52
C ARG A 99 3.45 -7.14 14.94
N GLU A 100 2.47 -6.53 15.60
CA GLU A 100 1.90 -5.24 15.28
C GLU A 100 2.95 -4.12 15.34
N ASP A 101 4.03 -4.26 16.12
CA ASP A 101 5.11 -3.27 16.15
C ASP A 101 5.95 -3.31 14.87
N LEU A 102 6.19 -4.49 14.29
CA LEU A 102 6.78 -4.57 12.95
C LEU A 102 5.85 -3.96 11.90
N TYR A 103 4.53 -4.13 12.04
CA TYR A 103 3.58 -3.55 11.09
C TYR A 103 3.60 -2.02 11.15
N ARG A 104 3.59 -1.47 12.36
CA ARG A 104 3.70 -0.03 12.59
C ARG A 104 5.06 0.51 12.14
N TRP A 105 6.12 -0.27 12.23
CA TRP A 105 7.43 0.08 11.65
C TRP A 105 7.35 0.21 10.13
N VAL A 106 6.75 -0.77 9.45
CA VAL A 106 6.56 -0.75 7.99
C VAL A 106 5.65 0.39 7.56
N GLN A 107 4.55 0.66 8.28
CA GLN A 107 3.64 1.76 7.95
C GLN A 107 4.27 3.14 8.21
N ASN A 108 4.93 3.32 9.35
CA ASN A 108 5.52 4.61 9.74
C ASN A 108 6.65 4.45 10.77
N SER A 109 7.85 4.16 10.26
CA SER A 109 9.06 3.96 11.07
C SER A 109 9.36 5.13 12.02
N GLN A 110 9.22 6.38 11.53
CA GLN A 110 9.54 7.58 12.30
C GLN A 110 8.58 7.79 13.47
N ARG A 111 7.31 7.42 13.32
CA ARG A 111 6.34 7.46 14.42
C ARG A 111 6.68 6.44 15.51
N LEU A 112 7.07 5.22 15.13
CA LEU A 112 7.46 4.19 16.10
C LEU A 112 8.77 4.56 16.81
N LEU A 113 9.75 5.10 16.06
CA LEU A 113 10.98 5.65 16.62
C LEU A 113 10.68 6.78 17.62
N GLY A 114 9.80 7.71 17.26
CA GLY A 114 9.40 8.83 18.12
C GLY A 114 8.70 8.41 19.42
N SER A 115 8.12 7.22 19.48
CA SER A 115 7.58 6.65 20.73
C SER A 115 8.63 6.02 21.64
N GLY A 116 9.90 5.99 21.24
CA GLY A 116 10.99 5.38 22.01
C GLY A 116 11.00 3.85 21.97
N HIS A 117 10.45 3.24 20.91
CA HIS A 117 10.43 1.78 20.79
C HIS A 117 11.86 1.22 20.68
N PRO A 118 12.27 0.28 21.56
CA PRO A 118 13.68 -0.10 21.70
C PRO A 118 14.29 -0.65 20.40
N ARG A 119 13.56 -1.52 19.68
CA ARG A 119 14.04 -2.03 18.37
C ARG A 119 14.13 -0.96 17.29
N ALA A 120 13.23 0.02 17.32
CA ALA A 120 13.23 1.10 16.34
C ALA A 120 14.44 2.02 16.57
N THR A 121 14.74 2.31 17.84
CA THR A 121 15.91 3.08 18.26
C THR A 121 17.22 2.37 17.91
N GLU A 122 17.31 1.06 18.17
CA GLU A 122 18.46 0.24 17.78
C GLU A 122 18.70 0.30 16.27
N LEU A 123 17.65 0.10 15.47
CA LEU A 123 17.77 0.11 14.02
C LEU A 123 18.13 1.50 13.47
N TRP A 124 17.62 2.57 14.08
CA TRP A 124 18.01 3.94 13.72
C TRP A 124 19.48 4.25 14.04
N ALA A 125 20.03 3.69 15.12
CA ALA A 125 21.44 3.87 15.46
C ALA A 125 22.38 3.26 14.41
N GLU A 126 21.94 2.22 13.70
CA GLU A 126 22.73 1.53 12.68
C GLU A 126 22.47 2.07 11.26
N TRP A 127 21.22 2.36 10.91
CA TRP A 127 20.80 2.71 9.55
C TRP A 127 20.44 4.18 9.35
N GLY A 128 20.39 4.95 10.44
CA GLY A 128 20.19 6.39 10.37
C GLY A 128 21.36 7.08 9.65
N PRO A 129 21.11 8.23 8.99
CA PRO A 129 19.85 8.96 8.94
C PRO A 129 18.94 8.58 7.75
N SER A 130 19.04 7.36 7.19
CA SER A 130 18.17 6.92 6.10
C SER A 130 16.72 6.77 6.59
N VAL A 131 15.80 7.53 5.98
CA VAL A 131 14.38 7.53 6.36
C VAL A 131 13.57 6.69 5.39
N MET A 132 12.86 5.69 5.90
CA MET A 132 11.85 4.96 5.15
C MET A 132 10.59 5.82 4.96
N SER A 133 10.02 5.82 3.76
CA SER A 133 8.78 6.54 3.44
C SER A 133 7.64 6.19 4.38
N ASN A 134 6.69 7.11 4.54
CA ASN A 134 5.46 6.87 5.31
C ASN A 134 4.40 6.22 4.40
N TYR A 135 3.97 5.03 4.76
CA TYR A 135 3.03 4.20 4.00
C TYR A 135 1.67 4.12 4.70
N ALA A 136 1.07 5.28 4.96
CA ALA A 136 -0.22 5.40 5.65
C ALA A 136 -1.40 4.77 4.88
N ASN A 137 -1.19 4.40 3.62
CA ASN A 137 -2.14 3.69 2.77
C ASN A 137 -2.18 2.17 3.01
N LEU A 138 -1.19 1.59 3.70
CA LEU A 138 -1.11 0.14 3.89
C LEU A 138 -1.87 -0.29 5.14
N SER A 139 -2.81 -1.23 4.98
CA SER A 139 -3.44 -1.92 6.10
C SER A 139 -2.51 -2.95 6.74
N ASP A 140 -2.89 -3.50 7.90
CA ASP A 140 -2.13 -4.59 8.54
C ASP A 140 -2.11 -5.85 7.66
N GLU A 141 -3.18 -6.11 6.89
CA GLU A 141 -3.25 -7.18 5.91
C GLU A 141 -2.37 -6.93 4.68
N ASP A 142 -2.19 -5.67 4.27
CA ASP A 142 -1.22 -5.31 3.23
C ASP A 142 0.20 -5.58 3.71
N VAL A 143 0.55 -5.13 4.92
CA VAL A 143 1.88 -5.35 5.49
C VAL A 143 2.14 -6.84 5.71
N ALA A 144 1.15 -7.60 6.19
CA ALA A 144 1.27 -9.04 6.31
C ALA A 144 1.55 -9.71 4.96
N ALA A 145 0.90 -9.25 3.89
CA ALA A 145 1.17 -9.76 2.54
C ALA A 145 2.60 -9.43 2.07
N ILE A 146 3.06 -8.19 2.28
CA ILE A 146 4.43 -7.77 1.96
C ILE A 146 5.45 -8.63 2.72
N LEU A 147 5.24 -8.87 4.02
CA LEU A 147 6.13 -9.71 4.83
C LEU A 147 6.12 -11.18 4.37
N ALA A 148 4.96 -11.71 3.97
CA ALA A 148 4.88 -13.03 3.36
C ALA A 148 5.71 -13.09 2.06
N PHE A 149 5.59 -12.08 1.19
CA PHE A 149 6.44 -11.97 0.00
C PHE A 149 7.93 -11.92 0.36
N VAL A 150 8.34 -11.09 1.32
CA VAL A 150 9.74 -10.98 1.76
C VAL A 150 10.29 -12.32 2.23
N GLU A 151 9.57 -13.02 3.11
CA GLU A 151 10.03 -14.30 3.66
C GLU A 151 10.04 -15.41 2.62
N THR A 152 9.07 -15.42 1.71
CA THR A 152 9.02 -16.35 0.57
C THR A 152 10.19 -16.07 -0.36
N ARG A 153 10.39 -14.81 -0.77
CA ARG A 153 11.47 -14.38 -1.67
C ARG A 153 12.87 -14.62 -1.10
N ALA A 154 13.04 -14.53 0.22
CA ALA A 154 14.32 -14.78 0.88
C ALA A 154 14.77 -16.25 0.79
N ARG A 155 13.86 -17.20 0.53
CA ARG A 155 14.14 -18.65 0.56
C ARG A 155 14.59 -19.24 -0.77
N GLY A 156 14.52 -18.49 -1.88
CA GLY A 156 14.83 -18.97 -3.23
C GLY A 156 13.61 -18.99 -4.12
#